data_AF-A0A178DK86-F1
#
_entry.id   AF-A0A178DK86-F1
#
_cell.length_a   1.000
_cell.length_b   1.000
_cell.length_c   1.000
_cell.angle_alpha   90.00
_cell.angle_beta   90.00
_cell.angle_gamma   90.00
#
_symmetry.space_group_name_H-M   'P 1'
#
loop_
_entity.id
_entity.type
_entity.pdbx_description
1 polymer ?
#
loop_
_entity_poly.entity_id
_entity_poly.type
_entity_poly.pdbx_seq_one_letter_code
_entity_poly.pdbx_strand_id
1 'polypeptide(L)'
;MWNPVPGPTTTSTTTSTTAQKPTPTPEPPKPTTTTPKEPEQTWAPEEVYKTGRWRVKIRQWIEGKDDAGLSWQLFDPENRPAGEGKNNGRSDKGPTGYIESRDRNIKHHMPYGVTFKILESTNLEHARVHFQIEKDMPNCSPGGWVSCRPWFQTEDNTEYWSFRVESCYDKCINSKLLPADLWCNDLNDGMWHLNNRDKFNSFYREYWCGFKGYQ
;
A
#
# COMPACT_ATOMS: atom_id res chain seq x y z
N MET A 1 -8.62 35.82 -75.67
CA MET A 1 -7.81 37.05 -75.71
C MET A 1 -8.55 38.12 -74.92
N TRP A 2 -7.83 38.81 -74.03
CA TRP A 2 -8.08 40.17 -73.50
C TRP A 2 -9.34 40.48 -72.65
N ASN A 3 -9.04 40.88 -71.40
CA ASN A 3 -9.70 41.80 -70.45
C ASN A 3 -10.48 43.00 -71.06
N PRO A 4 -11.13 43.90 -70.26
CA PRO A 4 -11.77 43.80 -68.93
C PRO A 4 -13.16 44.53 -68.85
N VAL A 5 -13.77 44.49 -67.66
CA VAL A 5 -14.98 45.23 -67.22
C VAL A 5 -14.65 46.69 -66.86
N PRO A 6 -15.56 47.66 -67.10
CA PRO A 6 -15.65 48.92 -66.36
C PRO A 6 -16.87 48.95 -65.42
N GLY A 7 -16.66 49.48 -64.21
CA GLY A 7 -17.61 49.50 -63.09
C GLY A 7 -18.69 50.59 -63.13
N PRO A 8 -19.50 50.70 -62.05
CA PRO A 8 -20.55 51.71 -61.94
C PRO A 8 -20.09 52.99 -61.24
N THR A 9 -20.66 54.10 -61.72
CA THR A 9 -20.46 55.47 -61.25
C THR A 9 -21.24 55.76 -59.95
N THR A 10 -20.56 56.51 -59.11
CA THR A 10 -20.95 57.21 -57.89
C THR A 10 -22.26 58.00 -57.92
N THR A 11 -22.96 58.04 -56.79
CA THR A 11 -23.52 59.32 -56.30
C THR A 11 -23.41 59.41 -54.79
N SER A 12 -22.72 60.45 -54.37
CA SER A 12 -22.39 60.86 -53.00
C SER A 12 -23.41 61.88 -52.51
N THR A 13 -23.77 61.82 -51.23
CA THR A 13 -24.27 62.99 -50.49
C THR A 13 -23.79 62.91 -49.04
N THR A 14 -22.69 63.61 -48.78
CA THR A 14 -22.26 64.17 -47.49
C THR A 14 -23.29 65.23 -47.06
N THR A 15 -23.61 65.52 -45.81
CA THR A 15 -22.80 65.86 -44.62
C THR A 15 -23.81 66.00 -43.47
N SER A 16 -23.50 65.74 -42.20
CA SER A 16 -22.91 66.76 -41.32
C SER A 16 -22.49 66.14 -39.99
N THR A 17 -21.27 66.48 -39.61
CA THR A 17 -20.48 65.95 -38.51
C THR A 17 -20.80 66.69 -37.21
N THR A 18 -21.02 65.98 -36.10
CA THR A 18 -20.83 66.52 -34.75
C THR A 18 -19.77 65.65 -34.07
N ALA A 19 -18.64 66.25 -33.73
CA ALA A 19 -17.50 65.56 -33.14
C ALA A 19 -17.81 65.14 -31.69
N GLN A 20 -17.85 63.83 -31.44
CA GLN A 20 -17.81 63.27 -30.09
C GLN A 20 -16.50 62.48 -29.91
N LYS A 21 -15.81 62.82 -28.81
CA LYS A 21 -14.58 62.24 -28.31
C LYS A 21 -14.73 60.72 -28.09
N PRO A 22 -13.80 59.87 -28.55
CA PRO A 22 -13.91 58.43 -28.37
C PRO A 22 -13.73 58.03 -26.91
N THR A 23 -14.73 57.32 -26.38
CA THR A 23 -14.70 56.59 -25.11
C THR A 23 -13.71 55.41 -25.24
N PRO A 24 -12.82 55.17 -24.27
CA PRO A 24 -11.96 53.98 -24.27
C PRO A 24 -12.82 52.72 -24.12
N THR A 25 -12.65 51.79 -25.05
CA THR A 25 -13.24 50.45 -25.04
C THR A 25 -12.81 49.70 -23.77
N PRO A 26 -13.73 49.10 -22.99
CA PRO A 26 -13.35 48.20 -21.90
C PRO A 26 -12.66 46.96 -22.48
N GLU A 27 -11.45 46.70 -22.02
CA GLU A 27 -10.67 45.52 -22.36
C GLU A 27 -11.42 44.26 -21.90
N PRO A 28 -11.56 43.20 -22.74
CA PRO A 28 -12.25 41.99 -22.34
C PRO A 28 -11.51 41.34 -21.15
N PRO A 29 -12.23 40.84 -20.13
CA PRO A 29 -11.61 40.24 -18.96
C PRO A 29 -10.73 39.08 -19.40
N LYS A 30 -9.45 39.16 -19.03
CA LYS A 30 -8.45 38.11 -19.23
C LYS A 30 -9.02 36.81 -18.66
N PRO A 31 -9.10 35.70 -19.41
CA PRO A 31 -9.59 34.45 -18.87
C PRO A 31 -8.65 34.01 -17.75
N THR A 32 -9.13 34.08 -16.52
CA THR A 32 -8.46 33.49 -15.36
C THR A 32 -8.61 31.99 -15.53
N THR A 33 -7.58 31.35 -16.08
CA THR A 33 -7.45 29.89 -16.05
C THR A 33 -7.19 29.50 -14.59
N THR A 34 -8.24 29.45 -13.77
CA THR A 34 -8.23 28.64 -12.56
C THR A 34 -8.22 27.19 -13.02
N THR A 35 -7.02 26.67 -13.26
CA THR A 35 -6.81 25.23 -13.31
C THR A 35 -7.41 24.66 -12.01
N PRO A 36 -8.33 23.69 -12.07
CA PRO A 36 -8.80 23.04 -10.86
C PRO A 36 -7.57 22.51 -10.13
N LYS A 37 -7.30 23.03 -8.92
CA LYS A 37 -6.28 22.44 -8.05
C LYS A 37 -6.77 21.01 -7.82
N GLU A 38 -5.99 20.04 -8.27
CA GLU A 38 -6.20 18.64 -7.93
C GLU A 38 -6.47 18.56 -6.42
N PRO A 39 -7.52 17.87 -5.97
CA PRO A 39 -7.86 17.84 -4.55
C PRO A 39 -6.62 17.43 -3.77
N GLU A 40 -6.16 18.34 -2.92
CA GLU A 40 -4.97 18.13 -2.09
C GLU A 40 -5.24 16.88 -1.26
N GLN A 41 -4.41 15.85 -1.43
CA GLN A 41 -4.60 14.58 -0.76
C GLN A 41 -4.59 14.81 0.76
N THR A 42 -5.77 14.83 1.37
CA THR A 42 -5.90 15.02 2.81
C THR A 42 -5.46 13.74 3.50
N TRP A 43 -4.33 13.81 4.19
CA TRP A 43 -3.87 12.73 5.05
C TRP A 43 -4.74 12.67 6.31
N ALA A 44 -5.08 11.45 6.74
CA ALA A 44 -5.70 11.23 8.03
C ALA A 44 -4.78 11.73 9.18
N PRO A 45 -5.33 11.98 10.38
CA PRO A 45 -4.53 12.31 11.57
C PRO A 45 -3.42 11.28 11.84
N GLU A 46 -2.33 11.71 12.48
CA GLU A 46 -1.16 10.85 12.76
C GLU A 46 -1.55 9.60 13.57
N GLU A 47 -2.48 9.75 14.51
CA GLU A 47 -2.98 8.72 15.41
C GLU A 47 -3.57 7.52 14.66
N VAL A 48 -4.15 7.75 13.47
CA VAL A 48 -4.69 6.70 12.61
C VAL A 48 -3.58 5.76 12.17
N TYR A 49 -2.39 6.26 11.81
CA TYR A 49 -1.26 5.40 11.43
C TYR A 49 -0.64 4.68 12.63
N LYS A 50 -0.71 5.28 13.82
CA LYS A 50 -0.12 4.71 15.05
C LYS A 50 -0.98 3.62 15.69
N THR A 51 -2.30 3.64 15.49
CA THR A 51 -3.23 2.71 16.16
C THR A 51 -4.14 1.94 15.20
N GLY A 52 -4.17 2.35 13.93
CA GLY A 52 -4.99 1.73 12.89
C GLY A 52 -4.46 0.38 12.42
N ARG A 53 -5.24 -0.25 11.53
CA ARG A 53 -4.95 -1.57 10.97
C ARG A 53 -4.17 -1.43 9.68
N TRP A 54 -2.93 -1.89 9.71
CA TRP A 54 -2.08 -2.06 8.54
C TRP A 54 -2.41 -3.39 7.88
N ARG A 55 -2.33 -3.43 6.55
CA ARG A 55 -2.58 -4.65 5.77
C ARG A 55 -1.38 -4.92 4.90
N VAL A 56 -1.01 -6.18 4.73
CA VAL A 56 0.04 -6.58 3.81
C VAL A 56 -0.50 -7.61 2.84
N LYS A 57 -0.32 -7.35 1.55
CA LYS A 57 -0.54 -8.36 0.52
C LYS A 57 0.75 -9.16 0.39
N ILE A 58 0.66 -10.46 0.61
CA ILE A 58 1.77 -11.40 0.51
C ILE A 58 1.62 -12.19 -0.79
N ARG A 59 2.73 -12.37 -1.50
CA ARG A 59 2.87 -13.37 -2.55
C ARG A 59 4.04 -14.25 -2.19
N GLN A 60 3.75 -15.51 -1.88
CA GLN A 60 4.74 -16.54 -1.57
C GLN A 60 4.94 -17.42 -2.80
N TRP A 61 6.16 -17.85 -3.07
CA TRP A 61 6.44 -18.83 -4.11
C TRP A 61 7.48 -19.86 -3.70
N ILE A 62 7.43 -20.99 -4.39
CA ILE A 62 8.40 -22.08 -4.35
C ILE A 62 8.81 -22.33 -5.79
N GLU A 63 10.11 -22.40 -6.03
CA GLU A 63 10.71 -22.62 -7.35
C GLU A 63 11.62 -23.86 -7.31
N GLY A 64 11.22 -24.91 -8.02
CA GLY A 64 12.01 -26.14 -8.06
C GLY A 64 12.04 -26.86 -6.71
N LYS A 65 13.22 -27.34 -6.30
CA LYS A 65 13.39 -28.15 -5.08
C LYS A 65 13.92 -27.37 -3.87
N ASP A 66 14.67 -26.30 -4.12
CA ASP A 66 15.52 -25.67 -3.10
C ASP A 66 15.32 -24.16 -2.96
N ASP A 67 14.53 -23.54 -3.84
CA ASP A 67 14.34 -22.10 -3.85
C ASP A 67 12.91 -21.73 -3.45
N ALA A 68 12.80 -20.73 -2.59
CA ALA A 68 11.54 -20.18 -2.14
C ALA A 68 11.67 -18.69 -1.88
N GLY A 69 10.53 -18.00 -1.81
CA GLY A 69 10.56 -16.60 -1.46
C GLY A 69 9.19 -16.01 -1.20
N LEU A 70 9.23 -14.73 -0.85
CA LEU A 70 8.07 -13.95 -0.49
C LEU A 70 8.27 -12.51 -0.94
N SER A 71 7.26 -11.95 -1.58
CA SER A 71 7.14 -10.52 -1.81
C SER A 71 5.94 -10.00 -1.03
N TRP A 72 6.03 -8.75 -0.62
CA TRP A 72 5.02 -8.10 0.18
C TRP A 72 4.75 -6.69 -0.34
N GLN A 73 3.50 -6.26 -0.19
CA GLN A 73 3.07 -4.89 -0.40
C GLN A 73 2.28 -4.44 0.82
N LEU A 74 2.80 -3.45 1.54
CA LEU A 74 2.20 -2.89 2.74
C LEU A 74 1.20 -1.80 2.35
N PHE A 75 0.07 -1.77 3.05
CA PHE A 75 -0.99 -0.78 2.93
C PHE A 75 -1.26 -0.17 4.29
N ASP A 76 -1.46 1.15 4.29
CA ASP A 76 -1.80 1.91 5.47
C ASP A 76 -3.27 1.72 5.88
N PRO A 77 -3.68 2.26 7.05
CA PRO A 77 -5.07 2.16 7.51
C PRO A 77 -6.10 2.82 6.58
N GLU A 78 -5.65 3.75 5.71
CA GLU A 78 -6.44 4.40 4.67
C GLU A 78 -6.36 3.64 3.33
N ASN A 79 -5.80 2.41 3.33
CA ASN A 79 -5.64 1.52 2.20
C ASN A 79 -4.73 2.03 1.07
N ARG A 80 -3.81 2.94 1.38
CA ARG A 80 -2.81 3.42 0.43
C ARG A 80 -1.54 2.60 0.52
N PRO A 81 -0.86 2.35 -0.61
CA PRO A 81 0.46 1.71 -0.62
C PRO A 81 1.42 2.46 0.30
N ALA A 82 2.12 1.69 1.12
CA ALA A 82 2.99 2.18 2.19
C ALA A 82 4.39 1.59 2.14
N GLY A 83 4.69 0.74 1.16
CA GLY A 83 5.98 0.09 0.98
C GLY A 83 5.83 -1.26 0.30
N GLU A 84 6.91 -1.75 -0.29
CA GLU A 84 6.97 -3.07 -0.89
C GLU A 84 8.38 -3.66 -0.79
N GLY A 85 8.47 -4.98 -0.92
CA GLY A 85 9.72 -5.70 -0.89
C GLY A 85 9.61 -7.12 -1.43
N LYS A 86 10.78 -7.71 -1.73
CA LYS A 86 10.91 -9.08 -2.23
C LYS A 86 12.13 -9.72 -1.59
N ASN A 87 11.95 -10.93 -1.08
CA ASN A 87 13.01 -11.72 -0.46
C ASN A 87 12.99 -13.12 -1.07
N ASN A 88 14.16 -13.59 -1.52
CA ASN A 88 14.38 -14.94 -2.01
C ASN A 88 15.40 -15.60 -1.08
N GLY A 89 15.35 -16.92 -0.96
CA GLY A 89 16.36 -17.66 -0.22
C GLY A 89 16.32 -19.15 -0.52
N ARG A 90 17.43 -19.81 -0.17
CA ARG A 90 17.51 -21.26 -0.21
C ARG A 90 16.84 -21.90 1.00
N SER A 91 16.39 -23.13 0.79
CA SER A 91 15.60 -23.92 1.74
C SER A 91 16.26 -24.17 3.09
N ASP A 92 17.59 -24.20 3.14
CA ASP A 92 18.40 -24.57 4.31
C ASP A 92 18.26 -23.61 5.50
N LYS A 93 17.94 -22.34 5.24
CA LYS A 93 17.77 -21.31 6.29
C LYS A 93 16.36 -20.76 6.42
N GLY A 94 15.52 -20.99 5.39
CA GLY A 94 14.21 -20.37 5.24
C GLY A 94 14.35 -18.87 4.92
N PRO A 95 13.78 -18.37 3.81
CA PRO A 95 13.84 -16.95 3.48
C PRO A 95 13.34 -16.08 4.63
N THR A 96 14.12 -15.06 4.99
CA THR A 96 13.76 -14.04 5.99
C THR A 96 13.69 -12.66 5.35
N GLY A 97 12.93 -11.77 5.96
CA GLY A 97 12.86 -10.39 5.54
C GLY A 97 12.20 -9.50 6.56
N TYR A 98 11.97 -8.25 6.17
CA TYR A 98 11.46 -7.19 7.03
C TYR A 98 10.46 -6.34 6.26
N ILE A 99 9.30 -6.09 6.89
CA ILE A 99 8.21 -5.27 6.38
C ILE A 99 8.19 -3.97 7.15
N GLU A 100 8.19 -2.86 6.43
CA GLU A 100 8.21 -1.52 6.99
C GLU A 100 7.54 -0.51 6.06
N SER A 101 7.21 0.66 6.59
CA SER A 101 6.79 1.79 5.77
C SER A 101 7.98 2.38 5.00
N ARG A 102 7.77 2.70 3.72
CA ARG A 102 8.76 3.32 2.82
C ARG A 102 8.17 4.54 2.10
N ASP A 103 9.03 5.44 1.64
CA ASP A 103 8.70 6.55 0.74
C ASP A 103 7.53 7.46 1.14
N ARG A 104 7.39 7.72 2.45
CA ARG A 104 6.32 8.58 2.99
C ARG A 104 6.78 9.34 4.22
N ASN A 105 6.03 10.37 4.61
CA ASN A 105 6.31 11.15 5.81
C ASN A 105 6.31 10.26 7.06
N ILE A 106 7.29 10.42 7.96
CA ILE A 106 7.48 9.65 9.20
C ILE A 106 6.23 9.61 10.09
N LYS A 107 5.42 10.68 10.09
CA LYS A 107 4.14 10.74 10.82
C LYS A 107 3.13 9.73 10.32
N HIS A 108 3.27 9.31 9.07
CA HIS A 108 2.39 8.33 8.42
C HIS A 108 3.02 6.93 8.37
N HIS A 109 4.11 6.67 9.08
CA HIS A 109 4.72 5.34 9.13
C HIS A 109 4.00 4.42 10.10
N MET A 110 4.04 3.13 9.77
CA MET A 110 3.72 2.05 10.70
C MET A 110 4.57 2.23 11.98
N PRO A 111 3.98 2.08 13.17
CA PRO A 111 4.66 2.41 14.43
C PRO A 111 5.77 1.42 14.84
N TYR A 112 6.01 0.40 14.01
CA TYR A 112 7.00 -0.66 14.16
C TYR A 112 7.29 -1.26 12.78
N GLY A 113 8.30 -2.12 12.69
CA GLY A 113 8.42 -3.04 11.55
C GLY A 113 8.15 -4.49 11.96
N VAL A 114 8.07 -5.36 10.95
CA VAL A 114 7.70 -6.77 11.13
C VAL A 114 8.75 -7.64 10.44
N THR A 115 9.45 -8.45 11.22
CA THR A 115 10.31 -9.52 10.67
C THR A 115 9.43 -10.67 10.22
N PHE A 116 9.77 -11.29 9.09
CA PHE A 116 9.15 -12.56 8.69
C PHE A 116 10.20 -13.64 8.41
N LYS A 117 9.77 -14.90 8.58
CA LYS A 117 10.51 -16.09 8.20
C LYS A 117 9.58 -17.12 7.56
N ILE A 118 9.97 -17.64 6.40
CA ILE A 118 9.29 -18.78 5.79
C ILE A 118 9.78 -20.07 6.47
N LEU A 119 8.83 -20.87 6.94
CA LEU A 119 9.04 -22.19 7.54
C LEU A 119 8.63 -23.27 6.52
N GLU A 120 9.30 -24.42 6.55
CA GLU A 120 9.04 -25.53 5.61
C GLU A 120 9.05 -25.05 4.14
N SER A 121 10.02 -24.18 3.81
CA SER A 121 9.94 -23.28 2.66
C SER A 121 9.81 -23.93 1.28
N THR A 122 10.10 -25.23 1.14
CA THR A 122 9.98 -25.99 -0.11
C THR A 122 8.90 -27.07 -0.07
N ASN A 123 8.17 -27.19 1.03
CA ASN A 123 7.05 -28.12 1.17
C ASN A 123 5.73 -27.36 0.94
N LEU A 124 5.09 -27.56 -0.22
CA LEU A 124 3.84 -26.86 -0.57
C LEU A 124 2.73 -27.04 0.48
N GLU A 125 2.62 -28.24 1.06
CA GLU A 125 1.57 -28.58 2.01
C GLU A 125 1.78 -27.91 3.36
N HIS A 126 3.04 -27.84 3.81
CA HIS A 126 3.41 -27.38 5.16
C HIS A 126 4.08 -26.00 5.21
N ALA A 127 4.31 -25.36 4.08
CA ALA A 127 4.92 -24.04 3.99
C ALA A 127 4.09 -23.02 4.76
N ARG A 128 4.74 -22.33 5.70
CA ARG A 128 4.12 -21.33 6.58
C ARG A 128 4.99 -20.09 6.67
N VAL A 129 4.41 -19.00 7.15
CA VAL A 129 5.18 -17.78 7.42
C VAL A 129 4.96 -17.37 8.86
N HIS A 130 6.06 -17.20 9.59
CA HIS A 130 6.09 -16.60 10.90
C HIS A 130 6.34 -15.10 10.76
N PHE A 131 5.54 -14.29 11.44
CA PHE A 131 5.65 -12.84 11.49
C PHE A 131 5.84 -12.40 12.93
N GLN A 132 6.85 -11.58 13.19
CA GLN A 132 7.16 -11.03 14.51
C GLN A 132 7.18 -9.50 14.44
N ILE A 133 6.42 -8.86 15.31
CA ILE A 133 6.45 -7.40 15.46
C ILE A 133 7.71 -7.01 16.24
N GLU A 134 8.58 -6.20 15.64
CA GLU A 134 9.83 -5.73 16.24
C GLU A 134 9.60 -4.52 17.15
N LYS A 135 8.66 -4.66 18.09
CA LYS A 135 8.36 -3.68 19.13
C LYS A 135 7.80 -4.40 20.35
N ASP A 136 8.34 -4.09 21.52
CA ASP A 136 7.81 -4.64 22.76
C ASP A 136 6.42 -4.06 23.05
N MET A 137 5.50 -4.90 23.51
CA MET A 137 4.20 -4.48 24.00
C MET A 137 4.41 -3.69 25.31
N PRO A 138 3.88 -2.47 25.41
CA PRO A 138 4.01 -1.66 26.63
C PRO A 138 3.30 -2.32 27.81
N ASN A 139 3.78 -2.03 29.02
CA ASN A 139 3.19 -2.47 30.29
C ASN A 139 3.09 -4.00 30.46
N CYS A 140 3.94 -4.73 29.73
CA CYS A 140 4.19 -6.14 29.97
C CYS A 140 5.23 -6.27 31.08
N SER A 141 4.80 -6.78 32.23
CA SER A 141 5.55 -6.96 33.50
C SER A 141 5.64 -5.75 34.45
N PRO A 142 4.79 -5.71 35.51
CA PRO A 142 5.08 -4.92 36.71
C PRO A 142 6.17 -5.53 37.62
N GLY A 143 6.78 -6.67 37.24
CA GLY A 143 7.70 -7.47 38.08
C GLY A 143 9.06 -7.84 37.48
N GLY A 144 9.40 -7.34 36.29
CA GLY A 144 10.81 -7.15 35.88
C GLY A 144 11.49 -8.15 34.96
N TRP A 145 10.83 -9.14 34.32
CA TRP A 145 11.62 -10.18 33.60
C TRP A 145 11.17 -10.66 32.22
N VAL A 146 10.05 -10.22 31.65
CA VAL A 146 9.70 -10.65 30.28
C VAL A 146 9.07 -9.51 29.48
N SER A 147 9.84 -8.92 28.57
CA SER A 147 9.27 -8.15 27.46
C SER A 147 8.48 -9.10 26.56
N CYS A 148 7.31 -8.65 26.09
CA CYS A 148 6.49 -9.43 25.18
C CYS A 148 6.49 -8.79 23.81
N ARG A 149 6.91 -9.55 22.79
CA ARG A 149 6.80 -9.15 21.38
C ARG A 149 5.70 -9.94 20.71
N PRO A 150 4.67 -9.26 20.18
CA PRO A 150 3.61 -9.95 19.48
C PRO A 150 4.14 -10.65 18.22
N TRP A 151 3.60 -11.82 17.95
CA TRP A 151 3.88 -12.59 16.73
C TRP A 151 2.65 -13.39 16.33
N PHE A 152 2.62 -13.80 15.06
CA PHE A 152 1.69 -14.80 14.60
C PHE A 152 2.34 -15.64 13.51
N GLN A 153 1.71 -16.76 13.23
CA GLN A 153 2.15 -17.69 12.22
C GLN A 153 0.94 -18.16 11.44
N THR A 154 1.06 -18.15 10.12
CA THR A 154 0.02 -18.70 9.25
C THR A 154 -0.21 -20.18 9.55
N GLU A 155 -1.41 -20.67 9.26
CA GLU A 155 -1.64 -22.10 9.12
C GLU A 155 -0.95 -22.66 7.87
N ASP A 156 -0.99 -23.97 7.71
CA ASP A 156 -0.59 -24.64 6.49
C ASP A 156 -1.78 -25.07 5.63
N ASN A 157 -1.52 -25.48 4.39
CA ASN A 157 -2.58 -25.72 3.40
C ASN A 157 -3.44 -26.96 3.75
N THR A 158 -2.90 -27.86 4.58
CA THR A 158 -3.56 -29.12 4.97
C THR A 158 -4.23 -29.04 6.33
N GLU A 159 -4.21 -27.87 6.98
CA GLU A 159 -4.70 -27.63 8.35
C GLU A 159 -4.01 -28.50 9.42
N TYR A 160 -2.89 -29.14 9.09
CA TYR A 160 -2.10 -29.89 10.05
C TYR A 160 -1.54 -28.96 11.14
N TRP A 161 -1.17 -27.73 10.75
CA TRP A 161 -0.81 -26.67 11.66
C TRP A 161 -1.81 -25.53 11.58
N SER A 162 -2.58 -25.31 12.65
CA SER A 162 -3.48 -24.17 12.75
C SER A 162 -2.76 -22.82 12.82
N PHE A 163 -3.49 -21.74 12.54
CA PHE A 163 -3.06 -20.38 12.79
C PHE A 163 -2.70 -20.20 14.27
N ARG A 164 -1.56 -19.57 14.54
CA ARG A 164 -1.08 -19.30 15.91
C ARG A 164 -0.80 -17.84 16.10
N VAL A 165 -1.18 -17.31 17.27
CA VAL A 165 -1.00 -15.91 17.60
C VAL A 165 -0.60 -15.75 19.06
N GLU A 166 0.35 -14.86 19.30
CA GLU A 166 0.70 -14.32 20.60
C GLU A 166 0.58 -12.81 20.49
N SER A 167 -0.48 -12.23 21.07
CA SER A 167 -0.73 -10.79 21.05
C SER A 167 -0.30 -10.09 22.34
N CYS A 168 0.29 -10.83 23.28
CA CYS A 168 0.60 -10.38 24.64
C CYS A 168 -0.63 -10.03 25.48
N TYR A 169 -1.84 -10.35 25.00
CA TYR A 169 -3.11 -10.00 25.64
C TYR A 169 -3.20 -10.47 27.09
N ASP A 170 -2.90 -11.74 27.35
CA ASP A 170 -3.00 -12.34 28.70
C ASP A 170 -1.77 -12.08 29.58
N LYS A 171 -0.73 -11.44 29.04
CA LYS A 171 0.57 -11.27 29.70
C LYS A 171 0.82 -9.86 30.21
N CYS A 172 -0.03 -8.89 29.83
CA CYS A 172 0.24 -7.47 30.03
C CYS A 172 -0.98 -6.76 30.61
N ILE A 173 -0.73 -5.83 31.55
CA ILE A 173 -1.80 -5.01 32.09
C ILE A 173 -2.21 -4.01 31.00
N ASN A 174 -3.49 -4.03 30.62
CA ASN A 174 -4.04 -3.18 29.55
C ASN A 174 -3.33 -3.36 28.20
N SER A 175 -3.09 -4.61 27.78
CA SER A 175 -2.59 -4.90 26.43
C SER A 175 -3.38 -4.12 25.38
N LYS A 176 -2.67 -3.52 24.43
CA LYS A 176 -3.26 -2.70 23.36
C LYS A 176 -3.73 -3.52 22.17
N LEU A 177 -3.50 -4.83 22.22
CA LEU A 177 -3.65 -5.72 21.07
C LEU A 177 -4.40 -6.98 21.51
N LEU A 178 -5.53 -7.22 20.84
CA LEU A 178 -6.28 -8.47 20.98
C LEU A 178 -5.71 -9.52 20.02
N PRO A 179 -5.88 -10.83 20.28
CA PRO A 179 -5.48 -11.86 19.32
C PRO A 179 -6.00 -11.61 17.89
N ALA A 180 -7.27 -11.18 17.75
CA ALA A 180 -7.89 -10.90 16.45
C ALA A 180 -7.36 -9.65 15.73
N ASP A 181 -6.54 -8.83 16.40
CA ASP A 181 -5.89 -7.67 15.77
C ASP A 181 -4.65 -8.06 14.94
N LEU A 182 -4.21 -9.33 15.04
CA LEU A 182 -3.22 -9.97 14.17
C LEU A 182 -3.90 -11.11 13.41
N TRP A 183 -3.87 -11.08 12.09
CA TRP A 183 -4.63 -12.04 11.29
C TRP A 183 -3.97 -12.26 9.92
N CYS A 184 -4.31 -13.39 9.31
CA CYS A 184 -4.15 -13.64 7.88
C CYS A 184 -5.44 -14.21 7.32
N ASN A 185 -5.62 -14.10 6.01
CA ASN A 185 -6.58 -14.94 5.30
C ASN A 185 -6.25 -16.40 5.57
N ASP A 186 -7.29 -17.22 5.56
CA ASP A 186 -7.14 -18.66 5.68
C ASP A 186 -6.31 -19.19 4.50
N LEU A 187 -5.29 -20.00 4.79
CA LEU A 187 -4.42 -20.56 3.75
C LEU A 187 -4.99 -21.83 3.11
N ASN A 188 -6.07 -22.42 3.64
CA ASN A 188 -6.85 -23.43 2.92
C ASN A 188 -7.54 -22.82 1.67
N ASP A 189 -7.92 -21.54 1.73
CA ASP A 189 -8.51 -20.76 0.65
C ASP A 189 -7.44 -20.17 -0.27
N GLY A 190 -6.21 -20.01 0.24
CA GLY A 190 -5.03 -19.49 -0.45
C GLY A 190 -4.32 -20.53 -1.32
N MET A 191 -5.07 -21.17 -2.23
CA MET A 191 -4.59 -22.27 -3.07
C MET A 191 -3.29 -21.94 -3.82
N TRP A 192 -2.39 -22.92 -3.88
CA TRP A 192 -1.19 -22.84 -4.72
C TRP A 192 -1.56 -22.87 -6.20
N HIS A 193 -1.11 -21.86 -6.92
CA HIS A 193 -1.22 -21.75 -8.36
C HIS A 193 0.09 -22.17 -9.02
N LEU A 194 -0.03 -23.02 -10.04
CA LEU A 194 1.11 -23.36 -10.89
C LEU A 194 1.56 -22.12 -11.68
N ASN A 195 2.85 -21.80 -11.61
CA ASN A 195 3.46 -20.73 -12.38
C ASN A 195 4.03 -21.29 -13.67
N ASN A 196 3.21 -21.33 -14.74
CA ASN A 196 3.58 -21.90 -16.03
C ASN A 196 4.61 -21.07 -16.83
N ARG A 197 5.18 -20.02 -16.25
CA ARG A 197 6.13 -19.14 -16.95
C ARG A 197 7.52 -19.75 -17.06
N ASP A 198 7.89 -20.62 -16.13
CA ASP A 198 9.22 -21.21 -16.07
C ASP A 198 9.10 -22.75 -16.16
N LYS A 199 10.01 -23.40 -16.91
CA LYS A 199 10.01 -24.86 -17.16
C LYS A 199 10.29 -25.71 -15.90
N PHE A 200 10.21 -25.12 -14.72
CA PHE A 200 10.44 -25.74 -13.43
C PHE A 200 9.12 -25.77 -12.66
N ASN A 201 8.92 -26.78 -11.82
CA ASN A 201 7.78 -26.87 -10.90
C ASN A 201 7.78 -25.65 -9.96
N SER A 202 7.15 -24.56 -10.39
CA SER A 202 7.05 -23.30 -9.67
C SER A 202 5.59 -23.11 -9.27
N PHE A 203 5.39 -22.77 -8.00
CA PHE A 203 4.08 -22.55 -7.42
C PHE A 203 4.08 -21.22 -6.70
N TYR A 204 2.95 -20.52 -6.71
CA TYR A 204 2.77 -19.32 -5.92
C TYR A 204 1.37 -19.28 -5.30
N ARG A 205 1.23 -18.53 -4.21
CA ARG A 205 -0.06 -18.18 -3.62
C ARG A 205 -0.04 -16.73 -3.17
N GLU A 206 -1.22 -16.13 -3.10
CA GLU A 206 -1.40 -14.77 -2.62
C GLU A 206 -2.42 -14.73 -1.50
N TYR A 207 -2.12 -14.00 -0.43
CA TYR A 207 -3.00 -13.85 0.71
C TYR A 207 -2.75 -12.52 1.42
N TRP A 208 -3.72 -12.11 2.22
CA TRP A 208 -3.61 -10.88 3.01
C TRP A 208 -3.32 -11.22 4.47
N CYS A 209 -2.55 -10.37 5.12
CA CYS A 209 -2.42 -10.35 6.57
C CYS A 209 -2.59 -8.93 7.09
N GLY A 210 -2.88 -8.80 8.39
CA GLY A 210 -3.06 -7.52 9.04
C GLY A 210 -2.39 -7.42 10.39
N PHE A 211 -1.95 -6.19 10.69
CA PHE A 211 -1.28 -5.81 11.93
C PHE A 211 -1.95 -4.54 12.48
N LYS A 212 -2.40 -4.54 13.72
CA LYS A 212 -2.87 -3.30 14.36
C LYS A 212 -1.72 -2.54 15.00
N GLY A 213 -1.64 -1.24 14.74
CA GLY A 213 -0.70 -0.35 15.40
C GLY A 213 -0.95 -0.24 16.90
N TYR A 214 0.11 -0.02 17.68
CA TYR A 214 0.02 0.30 19.10
C TYR A 214 1.16 1.23 19.51
N GLN A 215 0.89 2.01 20.55
CA GLN A 215 1.86 2.89 21.20
C GLN A 215 2.17 2.39 22.59
#